data_AF-A0A821HHR1-F1
#
_entry.id   AF-A0A821HHR1-F1
#
_cell.length_a   1.000
_cell.length_b   1.000
_cell.length_c   1.000
_cell.angle_alpha   90.00
_cell.angle_beta   90.00
_cell.angle_gamma   90.00
#
_symmetry.space_group_name_H-M   'P 1'
#
loop_
_entity.id
_entity.type
_entity.pdbx_description
1 polymer ?
#
loop_
_entity_poly.entity_id
_entity_poly.type
_entity_poly.pdbx_seq_one_letter_code
_entity_poly.pdbx_strand_id
1 'polypeptide(L)'
;QIKGCLYILLGNDSIFIPTKHSWTLLEKLWPSLTRTMHATKISTQKLLDRIMEKIGKQFDSPAIIEDTNDISIKTAIELWKPLETNELVSRDQMREERNQANIQSYNNLMETLNSLFYNHLLTWRQQEMAMAFIWLLLQNRVPIPPPCIRTFVDFLVHDNIELRKIAEKGIAAFCRIQKPPRIYLEKTLDEILQRPVNVDQCHPGDRDDNLWIT
;
A
#
# COMPACT_ATOMS: atom_id res chain seq x y z
N GLN A 1 -30.68 -10.94 5.50
CA GLN A 1 -29.89 -11.04 4.26
C GLN A 1 -28.49 -10.45 4.44
N ILE A 2 -28.30 -9.15 4.72
CA ILE A 2 -26.97 -8.49 4.90
C ILE A 2 -26.03 -9.26 5.86
N LYS A 3 -26.52 -9.67 7.05
CA LYS A 3 -25.71 -10.42 8.02
C LYS A 3 -25.12 -11.72 7.44
N GLY A 4 -25.88 -12.43 6.60
CA GLY A 4 -25.41 -13.64 5.92
C GLY A 4 -24.30 -13.33 4.90
N CYS A 5 -24.48 -12.28 4.09
CA CYS A 5 -23.45 -11.81 3.15
C CYS A 5 -22.15 -11.43 3.87
N LEU A 6 -22.23 -10.76 5.02
CA LEU A 6 -21.06 -10.43 5.82
C LEU A 6 -20.35 -11.66 6.39
N TYR A 7 -21.08 -12.72 6.77
CA TYR A 7 -20.45 -13.99 7.17
C TYR A 7 -19.75 -14.68 5.99
N ILE A 8 -20.33 -14.62 4.79
CA ILE A 8 -19.69 -15.14 3.57
C ILE A 8 -18.40 -14.36 3.28
N LEU A 9 -18.42 -13.03 3.43
CA LEU A 9 -17.24 -12.19 3.25
C LEU A 9 -16.17 -12.44 4.31
N LEU A 10 -16.57 -12.63 5.57
CA LEU A 10 -15.64 -12.96 6.66
C LEU A 10 -14.94 -14.31 6.42
N GLY A 11 -15.68 -15.25 5.83
CA GLY A 11 -15.21 -16.59 5.51
C GLY A 11 -14.60 -17.30 6.71
N ASN A 12 -13.63 -18.17 6.44
CA ASN A 12 -12.78 -18.83 7.44
C ASN A 12 -11.37 -18.23 7.40
N ASP A 13 -10.44 -18.79 8.16
CA ASP A 13 -9.07 -18.27 8.21
C ASP A 13 -8.29 -18.45 6.91
N SER A 14 -8.72 -19.37 6.02
CA SER A 14 -8.06 -19.63 4.73
C SER A 14 -8.66 -18.86 3.54
N ILE A 15 -9.93 -18.45 3.62
CA ILE A 15 -10.64 -17.77 2.53
C ILE A 15 -11.25 -16.48 3.08
N PHE A 16 -10.55 -15.36 2.87
CA PHE A 16 -11.04 -14.03 3.18
C PHE A 16 -11.14 -13.20 1.90
N ILE A 17 -12.38 -13.01 1.43
CA ILE A 17 -12.67 -12.37 0.13
C ILE A 17 -12.20 -10.90 0.08
N PRO A 18 -12.36 -10.08 1.14
CA PRO A 18 -11.97 -8.67 1.13
C PRO A 18 -10.48 -8.38 0.92
N THR A 19 -9.59 -9.36 1.10
CA THR A 19 -8.13 -9.21 0.91
C THR A 19 -7.62 -10.00 -0.30
N LYS A 20 -8.49 -10.59 -1.11
CA LYS A 20 -8.07 -11.30 -2.32
C LYS A 20 -7.39 -10.32 -3.29
N HIS A 21 -6.26 -10.72 -3.88
CA HIS A 21 -5.48 -9.95 -4.84
C HIS A 21 -6.21 -9.75 -6.19
N SER A 22 -7.26 -8.94 -6.20
CA SER A 22 -8.03 -8.61 -7.41
C SER A 22 -8.55 -7.19 -7.32
N TRP A 23 -7.96 -6.29 -8.11
CA TRP A 23 -8.33 -4.87 -8.13
C TRP A 23 -9.80 -4.63 -8.47
N THR A 24 -10.33 -5.38 -9.45
CA THR A 24 -11.74 -5.31 -9.85
C THR A 24 -12.71 -5.73 -8.75
N LEU A 25 -12.29 -6.64 -7.87
CA LEU A 25 -13.06 -7.02 -6.69
C LEU A 25 -13.00 -5.92 -5.62
N LEU A 26 -11.81 -5.41 -5.31
CA LEU A 26 -11.61 -4.36 -4.30
C LEU A 26 -12.39 -3.09 -4.66
N GLU A 27 -12.31 -2.67 -5.94
CA GLU A 27 -13.03 -1.52 -6.51
C GLU A 27 -14.53 -1.55 -6.21
N LYS A 28 -15.16 -2.73 -6.23
CA LYS A 28 -16.58 -2.89 -5.95
C LYS A 28 -16.87 -3.14 -4.48
N LEU A 29 -16.06 -3.98 -3.84
CA LEU A 29 -16.34 -4.52 -2.52
C LEU A 29 -16.09 -3.50 -1.41
N TRP A 30 -14.97 -2.77 -1.45
CA TRP A 30 -14.59 -1.85 -0.39
C TRP A 30 -15.54 -0.64 -0.29
N PRO A 31 -15.92 0.04 -1.40
CA PRO A 31 -16.96 1.05 -1.35
C PRO A 31 -18.32 0.48 -0.91
N SER A 32 -18.65 -0.76 -1.28
CA SER A 32 -19.89 -1.38 -0.81
C SER A 32 -19.87 -1.63 0.69
N LEU A 33 -18.75 -2.09 1.25
CA LEU A 33 -18.57 -2.30 2.69
C LEU A 33 -18.71 -0.99 3.48
N THR A 34 -18.06 0.08 3.03
CA THR A 34 -18.20 1.41 3.67
C THR A 34 -19.64 1.93 3.64
N ARG A 35 -20.38 1.67 2.56
CA ARG A 35 -21.80 2.03 2.46
C ARG A 35 -22.71 1.14 3.30
N THR A 36 -22.32 -0.10 3.62
CA THR A 36 -23.11 -1.02 4.46
C THR A 36 -23.09 -0.62 5.93
N MET A 37 -23.76 0.47 6.29
CA MET A 37 -23.80 0.91 7.70
C MET A 37 -25.15 1.41 8.23
N HIS A 38 -26.26 1.13 7.54
CA HIS A 38 -27.59 1.15 8.18
C HIS A 38 -27.84 -0.07 9.09
N ALA A 39 -26.79 -0.78 9.49
CA ALA A 39 -26.86 -1.90 10.40
C ALA A 39 -27.11 -1.41 11.84
N THR A 40 -28.37 -1.15 12.19
CA THR A 40 -28.80 -0.77 13.55
C THR A 40 -28.55 -1.88 14.57
N LYS A 41 -28.44 -3.13 14.12
CA LYS A 41 -28.24 -4.30 14.97
C LYS A 41 -26.77 -4.41 15.40
N ILE A 42 -26.53 -4.40 16.71
CA ILE A 42 -25.21 -4.58 17.35
C ILE A 42 -24.47 -5.80 16.79
N SER A 43 -25.16 -6.93 16.54
CA SER A 43 -24.50 -8.13 16.01
C SER A 43 -23.90 -7.95 14.61
N THR A 44 -24.48 -7.06 13.80
CA THR A 44 -24.00 -6.77 12.45
C THR A 44 -22.84 -5.78 12.50
N GLN A 45 -22.88 -4.80 13.41
CA GLN A 45 -21.77 -3.89 13.67
C GLN A 45 -20.52 -4.66 14.14
N LYS A 46 -20.67 -5.54 15.15
CA LYS A 46 -19.58 -6.42 15.60
C LYS A 46 -18.99 -7.28 14.48
N LEU A 47 -19.80 -7.66 13.50
CA LEU A 47 -19.34 -8.47 12.36
C LEU A 47 -18.53 -7.61 11.37
N LEU A 48 -18.97 -6.38 11.09
CA LEU A 48 -18.20 -5.42 10.30
C LEU A 48 -16.86 -5.10 10.96
N ASP A 49 -16.85 -4.91 12.27
CA ASP A 49 -15.62 -4.61 13.03
C ASP A 49 -14.59 -5.74 12.90
N ARG A 50 -15.05 -6.99 12.99
CA ARG A 50 -14.20 -8.17 12.76
C ARG A 50 -13.66 -8.23 11.34
N ILE A 51 -14.48 -7.89 10.34
CA ILE A 51 -14.04 -7.82 8.94
C ILE A 51 -12.96 -6.74 8.81
N MET A 52 -13.18 -5.55 9.39
CA MET A 52 -12.22 -4.45 9.35
C MET A 52 -10.89 -4.78 10.02
N GLU A 53 -10.95 -5.37 11.21
CA GLU A 53 -9.78 -5.83 11.92
C GLU A 53 -9.01 -6.88 11.12
N LYS A 54 -9.73 -7.81 10.46
CA LYS A 54 -9.11 -8.84 9.62
C LYS A 54 -8.50 -8.25 8.35
N ILE A 55 -9.14 -7.28 7.69
CA ILE A 55 -8.56 -6.54 6.56
C ILE A 55 -7.28 -5.85 7.01
N GLY A 56 -7.31 -5.08 8.10
CA GLY A 56 -6.13 -4.37 8.59
C GLY A 56 -4.94 -5.29 8.96
N LYS A 57 -5.20 -6.56 9.33
CA LYS A 57 -4.16 -7.53 9.67
C LYS A 57 -3.65 -8.37 8.50
N GLN A 58 -4.49 -8.63 7.49
CA GLN A 58 -4.21 -9.59 6.41
C GLN A 58 -4.11 -8.93 5.03
N PHE A 59 -4.37 -7.63 4.92
CA PHE A 59 -4.29 -6.95 3.64
C PHE A 59 -2.85 -6.72 3.23
N ASP A 60 -2.40 -7.50 2.26
CA ASP A 60 -1.21 -7.23 1.49
C ASP A 60 -1.62 -6.56 0.18
N SER A 61 -1.12 -5.35 -0.05
CA SER A 61 -1.46 -4.57 -1.24
C SER A 61 -1.10 -5.38 -2.50
N PRO A 62 -2.08 -5.72 -3.36
CA PRO A 62 -1.77 -6.41 -4.60
C PRO A 62 -0.86 -5.54 -5.48
N ALA A 63 0.01 -6.17 -6.27
CA ALA A 63 0.80 -5.44 -7.24
C ALA A 63 -0.14 -4.75 -8.25
N ILE A 64 0.09 -3.46 -8.49
CA ILE A 64 -0.61 -2.75 -9.57
C ILE A 64 0.10 -2.96 -10.89
N ILE A 65 1.41 -2.74 -10.86
CA ILE A 65 2.32 -2.89 -11.98
C ILE A 65 3.12 -4.16 -11.73
N GLU A 66 2.97 -5.13 -12.63
CA GLU A 66 3.77 -6.34 -12.66
C GLU A 66 4.79 -6.21 -13.80
N ASP A 67 6.07 -6.11 -13.43
CA ASP A 67 7.19 -6.06 -14.36
C ASP A 67 8.08 -7.29 -14.19
N THR A 68 8.61 -7.79 -15.29
CA THR A 68 9.57 -8.90 -15.29
C THR A 68 10.96 -8.35 -15.60
N ASN A 69 11.96 -8.71 -14.78
CA ASN A 69 13.34 -8.32 -15.04
C ASN A 69 13.91 -9.04 -16.27
N ASP A 70 14.67 -8.34 -17.11
CA ASP A 70 15.35 -8.88 -18.29
C ASP A 70 16.23 -10.09 -17.98
N ILE A 71 16.88 -10.08 -16.81
CA ILE A 71 17.71 -11.21 -16.36
C ILE A 71 16.84 -12.46 -16.20
N SER A 72 15.69 -12.34 -15.55
CA SER A 72 14.75 -13.44 -15.36
C SER A 72 14.22 -13.97 -16.68
N ILE A 73 13.98 -13.08 -17.66
CA ILE A 73 13.56 -13.46 -19.02
C ILE A 73 14.66 -14.29 -19.70
N LYS A 74 15.91 -13.83 -19.66
CA LYS A 74 17.05 -14.54 -20.26
C LYS A 74 17.24 -15.94 -19.65
N THR A 75 17.24 -16.05 -18.33
CA THR A 75 17.38 -17.35 -17.63
C THR A 75 16.19 -18.28 -17.93
N ALA A 76 14.97 -17.75 -18.03
CA ALA A 76 13.81 -18.56 -18.38
C ALA A 76 13.88 -19.11 -19.81
N ILE A 77 14.39 -18.34 -20.77
CA ILE A 77 14.63 -18.79 -22.15
C ILE A 77 15.71 -19.87 -22.19
N GLU A 78 16.75 -19.76 -21.36
CA GLU A 78 17.80 -20.79 -21.22
C GLU A 78 17.28 -22.08 -20.57
N LEU A 79 16.39 -21.98 -19.59
CA LEU A 79 15.84 -23.11 -18.84
C LEU A 79 14.73 -23.86 -19.58
N TRP A 80 13.98 -23.17 -20.43
CA TRP A 80 12.79 -23.71 -21.10
C TRP A 80 12.96 -23.72 -22.63
N LYS A 81 11.89 -24.00 -23.37
CA LYS A 81 11.91 -23.93 -24.84
C LYS A 81 12.05 -22.46 -25.30
N PRO A 82 12.83 -22.18 -26.35
CA PRO A 82 12.86 -20.85 -26.96
C PRO A 82 11.45 -20.51 -27.44
N LEU A 83 10.88 -19.43 -26.89
CA LEU A 83 9.59 -18.88 -27.29
C LEU A 83 9.75 -18.07 -28.56
N GLU A 84 8.76 -18.13 -29.45
CA GLU A 84 8.76 -17.29 -30.65
C GLU A 84 8.65 -15.82 -30.27
N THR A 85 9.38 -14.95 -30.97
CA THR A 85 9.41 -13.50 -30.69
C THR A 85 8.02 -12.87 -30.75
N ASN A 86 7.15 -13.37 -31.63
CA ASN A 86 5.78 -12.87 -31.77
C ASN A 86 4.91 -13.20 -30.55
N GLU A 87 5.11 -14.37 -29.93
CA GLU A 87 4.40 -14.75 -28.70
C GLU A 87 4.84 -13.88 -27.53
N LEU A 88 6.13 -13.55 -27.42
CA LEU A 88 6.67 -12.68 -26.37
C LEU A 88 6.06 -11.27 -26.46
N VAL A 89 6.05 -10.68 -27.65
CA VAL A 89 5.46 -9.34 -27.87
C VAL A 89 3.96 -9.33 -27.52
N SER A 90 3.22 -10.37 -27.91
CA SER A 90 1.80 -10.49 -27.57
C SER A 90 1.56 -10.63 -26.06
N ARG A 91 2.43 -11.36 -25.36
CA ARG A 91 2.36 -11.52 -23.89
C ARG A 91 2.70 -10.23 -23.15
N ASP A 92 3.68 -9.47 -23.65
CA ASP A 92 4.02 -8.16 -23.10
C ASP A 92 2.85 -7.17 -23.27
N GLN A 93 2.19 -7.17 -24.42
CA GLN A 93 0.98 -6.37 -24.65
C GLN A 93 -0.15 -6.74 -23.67
N MET A 94 -0.47 -8.02 -23.52
CA MET A 94 -1.47 -8.48 -22.55
C MET A 94 -1.11 -8.10 -21.10
N ARG A 95 0.18 -8.13 -20.74
CA ARG A 95 0.65 -7.70 -19.42
C ARG A 95 0.42 -6.21 -19.21
N GLU A 96 0.76 -5.40 -20.21
CA GLU A 96 0.58 -3.95 -20.15
C GLU A 96 -0.91 -3.57 -20.07
N GLU A 97 -1.77 -4.20 -20.87
CA GLU A 97 -3.23 -4.02 -20.79
C GLU A 97 -3.77 -4.34 -19.38
N ARG A 98 -3.27 -5.42 -18.77
CA ARG A 98 -3.65 -5.78 -17.40
C ARG A 98 -3.13 -4.76 -16.37
N ASN A 99 -1.90 -4.27 -16.52
CA ASN A 99 -1.35 -3.23 -15.67
C ASN A 99 -2.19 -1.95 -15.77
N GLN A 100 -2.57 -1.54 -16.98
CA GLN A 100 -3.44 -0.38 -17.21
C GLN A 100 -4.83 -0.56 -16.59
N ALA A 101 -5.43 -1.74 -16.73
CA ALA A 101 -6.70 -2.06 -16.08
C ALA A 101 -6.60 -2.01 -14.54
N ASN A 102 -5.50 -2.52 -13.97
CA ASN A 102 -5.25 -2.45 -12.52
C ASN A 102 -5.07 -1.01 -12.04
N ILE A 103 -4.32 -0.18 -12.77
CA ILE A 103 -4.15 1.25 -12.46
C ILE A 103 -5.50 1.95 -12.48
N GLN A 104 -6.33 1.68 -13.49
CA GLN A 104 -7.66 2.25 -13.60
C GLN A 104 -8.56 1.83 -12.43
N SER A 105 -8.64 0.53 -12.11
CA SER A 105 -9.41 0.05 -10.96
C SER A 105 -8.93 0.62 -9.63
N TYR A 106 -7.61 0.80 -9.45
CA TYR A 106 -7.05 1.46 -8.26
C TYR A 106 -7.47 2.92 -8.15
N ASN A 107 -7.34 3.70 -9.22
CA ASN A 107 -7.73 5.09 -9.24
C ASN A 107 -9.24 5.23 -8.99
N ASN A 108 -10.06 4.42 -9.66
CA ASN A 108 -11.50 4.37 -9.45
C ASN A 108 -11.85 4.01 -7.99
N LEU A 109 -11.16 3.04 -7.40
CA LEU A 109 -11.37 2.65 -6.00
C LEU A 109 -11.07 3.81 -5.05
N MET A 110 -9.89 4.44 -5.21
CA MET A 110 -9.45 5.58 -4.40
C MET A 110 -10.41 6.76 -4.52
N GLU A 111 -10.78 7.14 -5.74
CA GLU A 111 -11.74 8.21 -6.01
C GLU A 111 -13.13 7.88 -5.47
N THR A 112 -13.60 6.64 -5.65
CA THR A 112 -14.92 6.22 -5.15
C THR A 112 -14.95 6.28 -3.63
N LEU A 113 -13.93 5.79 -2.93
CA LEU A 113 -13.83 5.89 -1.48
C LEU A 113 -13.77 7.35 -1.02
N ASN A 114 -12.99 8.18 -1.72
CA ASN A 114 -12.87 9.59 -1.39
C ASN A 114 -14.16 10.37 -1.62
N SER A 115 -14.92 10.03 -2.67
CA SER A 115 -16.19 10.65 -3.00
C SER A 115 -17.22 10.48 -1.87
N LEU A 116 -17.08 9.45 -1.04
CA LEU A 116 -17.99 9.19 0.07
C LEU A 116 -17.96 10.32 1.10
N PHE A 117 -16.81 10.96 1.34
CA PHE A 117 -16.67 12.03 2.34
C PHE A 117 -17.47 13.30 2.00
N TYR A 118 -17.72 13.54 0.72
CA TYR A 118 -18.52 14.68 0.25
C TYR A 118 -20.03 14.43 0.36
N ASN A 119 -20.44 13.18 0.61
CA ASN A 119 -21.84 12.87 0.90
C ASN A 119 -22.09 13.08 2.41
N HIS A 120 -22.88 14.11 2.76
CA HIS A 120 -23.21 14.50 4.14
C HIS A 120 -23.94 13.44 5.00
N LEU A 121 -24.10 12.22 4.49
CA LEU A 121 -24.82 11.12 5.13
C LEU A 121 -23.89 10.06 5.73
N LEU A 122 -22.56 10.19 5.61
CA LEU A 122 -21.65 9.26 6.25
C LEU A 122 -21.64 9.44 7.77
N THR A 123 -21.88 8.35 8.47
CA THR A 123 -21.60 8.27 9.90
C THR A 123 -20.08 8.23 10.15
N TRP A 124 -19.66 8.65 11.34
CA TRP A 124 -18.24 8.67 11.72
C TRP A 124 -17.52 7.32 11.53
N ARG A 125 -18.22 6.20 11.71
CA ARG A 125 -17.65 4.86 11.56
C ARG A 125 -17.48 4.46 10.08
N GLN A 126 -18.30 4.99 9.18
CA GLN A 126 -18.07 4.84 7.74
C GLN A 126 -16.92 5.71 7.27
N GLN A 127 -16.79 6.91 7.82
CA GLN A 127 -15.64 7.77 7.58
C GLN A 127 -14.35 7.08 8.04
N GLU A 128 -14.37 6.46 9.23
CA GLU A 128 -13.24 5.71 9.79
C GLU A 128 -12.85 4.55 8.86
N MET A 129 -13.84 3.78 8.40
CA MET A 129 -13.64 2.68 7.46
C MET A 129 -13.07 3.12 6.12
N ALA A 130 -13.66 4.15 5.50
CA ALA A 130 -13.22 4.67 4.22
C ALA A 130 -11.79 5.22 4.31
N MET A 131 -11.49 5.92 5.40
CA MET A 131 -10.16 6.50 5.64
C MET A 131 -9.10 5.41 5.88
N ALA A 132 -9.43 4.38 6.66
CA ALA A 132 -8.57 3.23 6.86
C ALA A 132 -8.28 2.49 5.55
N PHE A 133 -9.28 2.34 4.68
CA PHE A 133 -9.09 1.75 3.35
C PHE A 133 -8.20 2.59 2.44
N ILE A 134 -8.42 3.90 2.37
CA ILE A 134 -7.51 4.78 1.60
C ILE A 134 -6.08 4.69 2.15
N TRP A 135 -5.92 4.61 3.48
CA TRP A 135 -4.60 4.48 4.11
C TRP A 135 -3.90 3.18 3.71
N LEU A 136 -4.61 2.04 3.68
CA LEU A 136 -4.08 0.75 3.23
C LEU A 136 -3.68 0.74 1.74
N LEU A 137 -4.28 1.62 0.94
CA LEU A 137 -4.03 1.75 -0.50
C LEU A 137 -2.89 2.73 -0.85
N LEU A 138 -2.26 3.35 0.15
CA LEU A 138 -1.11 4.23 -0.09
C LEU A 138 0.11 3.41 -0.50
N GLN A 139 0.70 3.74 -1.66
CA GLN A 139 1.87 3.06 -2.20
C GLN A 139 2.68 4.01 -3.10
N ASN A 140 3.89 3.59 -3.48
CA ASN A 140 4.85 4.41 -4.23
C ASN A 140 4.94 4.09 -5.73
N ARG A 141 4.32 3.00 -6.19
CA ARG A 141 4.40 2.54 -7.60
C ARG A 141 3.56 3.38 -8.55
N VAL A 142 2.46 3.93 -8.07
CA VAL A 142 1.49 4.71 -8.85
C VAL A 142 1.23 6.02 -8.12
N PRO A 143 1.07 7.15 -8.85
CA PRO A 143 0.70 8.41 -8.24
C PRO A 143 -0.58 8.29 -7.40
N ILE A 144 -0.52 8.79 -6.17
CA ILE A 144 -1.69 8.80 -5.28
C ILE A 144 -2.60 9.95 -5.70
N PRO A 145 -3.92 9.73 -5.88
CA PRO A 145 -4.85 10.80 -6.24
C PRO A 145 -4.81 11.95 -5.20
N PRO A 146 -4.50 13.20 -5.60
CA PRO A 146 -4.40 14.33 -4.68
C PRO A 146 -5.64 14.56 -3.79
N PRO A 147 -6.88 14.34 -4.26
CA PRO A 147 -8.07 14.47 -3.41
C PRO A 147 -8.05 13.55 -2.18
N CYS A 148 -7.43 12.36 -2.27
CA CYS A 148 -7.33 11.43 -1.13
C CYS A 148 -6.38 11.95 -0.06
N ILE A 149 -5.26 12.55 -0.48
CA ILE A 149 -4.30 13.18 0.44
C ILE A 149 -4.92 14.42 1.08
N ARG A 150 -5.67 15.21 0.30
CA ARG A 150 -6.37 16.37 0.83
C ARG A 150 -7.34 15.99 1.94
N THR A 151 -8.10 14.91 1.78
CA THR A 151 -8.98 14.38 2.82
C THR A 151 -8.21 14.04 4.10
N PHE A 152 -7.04 13.41 4.04
CA PHE A 152 -6.24 13.18 5.24
C PHE A 152 -5.82 14.50 5.91
N VAL A 153 -5.38 15.51 5.14
CA VAL A 153 -5.02 16.82 5.69
C VAL A 153 -6.20 17.48 6.37
N ASP A 154 -7.36 17.51 5.73
CA ASP A 154 -8.57 18.14 6.28
C ASP A 154 -9.02 17.44 7.58
N PHE A 155 -8.80 16.12 7.70
CA PHE A 155 -9.17 15.35 8.88
C PHE A 155 -8.15 15.42 10.04
N LEU A 156 -6.97 16.04 9.87
CA LEU A 156 -6.02 16.26 10.97
C LEU A 156 -6.62 17.10 12.11
N VAL A 157 -7.56 17.99 11.79
CA VAL A 157 -8.25 18.87 12.74
C VAL A 157 -9.69 18.43 13.03
N HIS A 158 -10.06 17.20 12.66
CA HIS A 158 -11.42 16.69 12.84
C HIS A 158 -11.80 16.53 14.32
N ASP A 159 -13.08 16.70 14.67
CA ASP A 159 -13.56 16.62 16.06
C ASP A 159 -13.37 15.24 16.68
N ASN A 160 -13.59 14.18 15.89
CA ASN A 160 -13.38 12.81 16.32
C ASN A 160 -11.88 12.44 16.35
N ILE A 161 -11.38 12.11 17.53
CA ILE A 161 -9.97 11.75 17.78
C ILE A 161 -9.50 10.50 17.02
N GLU A 162 -10.37 9.51 16.79
CA GLU A 162 -9.98 8.29 16.06
C GLU A 162 -9.72 8.60 14.59
N LEU A 163 -10.54 9.48 13.99
CA LEU A 163 -10.32 9.96 12.63
C LEU A 163 -9.02 10.77 12.51
N ARG A 164 -8.69 11.60 13.50
CA ARG A 164 -7.40 12.32 13.54
C ARG A 164 -6.20 11.38 13.57
N LYS A 165 -6.27 10.30 14.36
CA LYS A 165 -5.18 9.30 14.43
C LYS A 165 -4.95 8.60 13.09
N ILE A 166 -6.01 8.31 12.33
CA ILE A 166 -5.87 7.70 11.00
C ILE A 166 -5.32 8.74 10.02
N ALA A 167 -5.78 9.98 10.07
CA ALA A 167 -5.26 11.08 9.27
C ALA A 167 -3.75 11.31 9.49
N GLU A 168 -3.30 11.34 10.74
CA GLU A 168 -1.89 11.45 11.10
C GLU A 168 -1.06 10.31 10.47
N LYS A 169 -1.52 9.07 10.61
CA LYS A 169 -0.86 7.90 10.00
C LYS A 169 -0.84 7.97 8.46
N GLY A 170 -1.92 8.46 7.85
CA GLY A 170 -2.04 8.67 6.41
C GLY A 170 -1.02 9.66 5.89
N ILE A 171 -0.92 10.83 6.53
CA ILE A 171 0.07 11.86 6.18
C ILE A 171 1.50 11.37 6.43
N ALA A 172 1.76 10.71 7.56
CA ALA A 172 3.07 10.15 7.83
C ALA A 172 3.49 9.10 6.77
N ALA A 173 2.56 8.23 6.34
CA ALA A 173 2.80 7.27 5.28
C ALA A 173 3.06 7.96 3.93
N PHE A 174 2.27 8.99 3.58
CA PHE A 174 2.49 9.79 2.39
C PHE A 174 3.87 10.47 2.38
N CYS A 175 4.30 11.08 3.49
CA CYS A 175 5.62 11.68 3.63
C CYS A 175 6.75 10.65 3.44
N ARG A 176 6.57 9.42 3.91
CA ARG A 176 7.55 8.34 3.67
C ARG A 176 7.60 7.95 2.20
N ILE A 177 6.44 7.87 1.54
CA ILE A 177 6.33 7.55 0.11
C ILE A 177 7.01 8.62 -0.75
N GLN A 178 6.83 9.90 -0.40
CA GLN A 178 7.40 11.05 -1.12
C GLN A 178 8.85 11.37 -0.71
N LYS A 179 9.45 10.59 0.20
CA LYS A 179 10.81 10.87 0.65
C LYS A 179 11.78 10.65 -0.52
N PRO A 180 12.56 11.66 -0.93
CA PRO A 180 13.52 11.50 -2.01
C PRO A 180 14.61 10.48 -1.63
N PRO A 181 15.18 9.76 -2.62
CA PRO A 181 16.26 8.82 -2.36
C PRO A 181 17.45 9.57 -1.76
N ARG A 182 18.01 9.00 -0.68
CA ARG A 182 19.22 9.54 -0.08
C ARG A 182 20.41 9.20 -0.97
N ILE A 183 21.12 10.22 -1.43
CA ILE A 183 22.38 10.04 -2.15
C ILE A 183 23.46 9.73 -1.11
N TYR A 184 24.09 8.58 -1.25
CA TYR A 184 25.25 8.19 -0.43
C TYR A 184 26.52 8.48 -1.22
N LEU A 185 27.50 9.07 -0.53
CA LEU A 185 28.83 9.28 -1.07
C LEU A 185 29.75 8.33 -0.33
N GLU A 186 30.32 7.37 -1.06
CA GLU A 186 31.38 6.54 -0.53
C GLU A 186 32.63 7.40 -0.38
N LYS A 187 33.20 7.38 0.83
CA LYS A 187 34.46 8.03 1.15
C LYS A 187 35.32 7.03 1.88
N THR A 188 36.57 6.93 1.47
CA THR A 188 37.55 6.13 2.20
C THR A 188 38.00 6.90 3.46
N LEU A 189 38.44 6.16 4.48
CA LEU A 189 38.88 6.80 5.72
C LEU A 189 40.15 7.64 5.52
N ASP A 190 41.00 7.23 4.58
CA ASP A 190 42.19 7.96 4.15
C ASP A 190 41.84 9.34 3.55
N GLU A 191 40.79 9.41 2.73
CA GLU A 191 40.28 10.66 2.16
C GLU A 191 39.71 11.60 3.23
N ILE A 192 39.03 11.05 4.24
CA ILE A 192 38.43 11.84 5.32
C ILE A 192 39.51 12.40 6.24
N LEU A 193 40.48 11.57 6.61
CA LEU A 193 41.53 11.92 7.57
C LEU A 193 42.76 12.57 6.92
N GLN A 194 42.83 12.59 5.58
CA GLN A 194 43.97 13.06 4.79
C GLN A 194 45.30 12.41 5.18
N ARG A 195 45.25 11.15 5.64
CA ARG A 195 46.41 10.34 6.06
C ARG A 195 46.12 8.86 5.83
N PRO A 196 47.13 8.02 5.57
CA PRO A 196 46.93 6.58 5.44
C PRO A 196 46.54 5.97 6.80
N VAL A 197 45.45 5.21 6.81
CA VAL A 197 45.01 4.44 7.98
C VAL A 197 45.61 3.05 7.95
N ASN A 198 46.16 2.63 9.08
CA ASN A 198 46.68 1.27 9.22
C ASN A 198 45.53 0.29 9.46
N VAL A 199 45.18 -0.47 8.42
CA VAL A 199 44.05 -1.43 8.44
C VAL A 199 44.38 -2.70 9.25
N ASP A 200 45.66 -2.97 9.51
CA ASP A 200 46.11 -4.20 10.16
C ASP A 200 45.81 -4.23 11.68
N GLN A 201 45.46 -3.09 12.28
CA GLN A 201 45.08 -2.96 13.69
C GLN A 201 43.58 -2.63 13.85
N CYS A 202 42.72 -3.50 13.34
CA CYS A 202 41.28 -3.38 13.56
C CYS A 202 40.91 -3.85 14.97
N HIS A 203 40.91 -2.93 15.95
CA HIS A 203 40.35 -3.19 17.29
C HIS A 203 39.10 -2.32 17.54
N PRO A 204 38.12 -2.80 18.32
CA PRO A 204 36.99 -1.97 18.73
C PRO A 204 37.44 -0.88 19.72
N GLY A 205 36.61 0.15 19.87
CA GLY A 205 36.83 1.24 20.84
C GLY A 205 37.26 2.56 20.21
N ASP A 206 37.70 3.48 21.06
CA ASP A 206 38.21 4.79 20.64
C ASP A 206 39.57 4.59 19.98
N ARG A 207 39.65 4.98 18.71
CA ARG A 207 40.82 4.89 17.86
C ARG A 207 41.09 6.24 17.24
N ASP A 208 42.35 6.54 16.99
CA ASP A 208 42.74 7.81 16.35
C ASP A 208 42.01 8.07 15.02
N ASP A 209 41.56 7.01 14.33
CA ASP A 209 40.84 7.07 13.05
C ASP A 209 39.32 7.26 13.16
N ASN A 210 38.71 7.10 14.35
CA ASN A 210 37.26 7.22 14.57
C ASN A 210 36.84 8.30 15.59
N LEU A 211 37.81 8.96 16.25
CA LEU A 211 37.58 10.07 17.20
C LEU A 211 36.77 11.25 16.64
N TRP A 212 36.62 11.36 15.32
CA TRP A 212 35.85 12.42 14.66
C TRP A 212 34.35 12.11 14.55
N ILE A 213 33.94 10.86 14.84
CA ILE A 213 32.54 10.40 14.77
C ILE A 213 31.87 10.45 16.15
N THR A 214 32.65 10.34 17.23
CA THR A 214 32.22 10.39 18.63
C THR A 214 31.99 11.82 19.11
#